data_AF-A0A2Z6M7A6-F1
#
_entry.id   AF-A0A2Z6M7A6-F1
#
_cell.length_a   1.000
_cell.length_b   1.000
_cell.length_c   1.000
_cell.angle_alpha   90.00
_cell.angle_beta   90.00
_cell.angle_gamma   90.00
#
_symmetry.space_group_name_H-M   'P 1'
#
loop_
_entity.id
_entity.type
_entity.pdbx_description
1 polymer ?
#
loop_
_entity_poly.entity_id
_entity_poly.type
_entity_poly.pdbx_seq_one_letter_code
_entity_poly.pdbx_strand_id
1 'polypeptide(L)'
;MHITEFKEAPRSSQNIALIIGVTGIVGNSLAEILPLKDTPGGPWKVYGVARRPRPMWNADNPIHYIQCDVSDQNDVELKLTTLTDVTHIFYVSWTSRPTEAQNCEVNGSMLRNVLRSLIPNAPNLCHVSLQTGAKHYVGPFETIGKIKPHESPFMEDVPRLDTLNFYHTLEDILFEEVGTWCGRKRLKS
;
A
#
# COMPACT_ATOMS: atom_id res chain seq x y z
N MET A 1 8.24 -22.88 42.77
CA MET A 1 7.64 -22.36 41.52
C MET A 1 8.71 -21.58 40.80
N HIS A 2 9.35 -22.18 39.80
CA HIS A 2 10.26 -21.46 38.90
C HIS A 2 9.41 -20.74 37.86
N ILE A 3 9.40 -19.41 37.91
CA ILE A 3 8.88 -18.58 36.84
C ILE A 3 9.99 -18.53 35.80
N THR A 4 9.82 -19.28 34.71
CA THR A 4 10.68 -19.14 33.53
C THR A 4 10.39 -17.77 32.89
N GLU A 5 11.31 -16.83 33.06
CA GLU A 5 11.38 -15.63 32.24
C GLU A 5 11.56 -16.05 30.77
N PHE A 6 10.55 -15.79 29.94
CA PHE A 6 10.73 -15.78 28.50
C PHE A 6 11.63 -14.58 28.17
N LYS A 7 12.92 -14.85 27.97
CA LYS A 7 13.83 -13.88 27.35
C LYS A 7 13.33 -13.62 25.94
N GLU A 8 12.68 -12.48 25.75
CA GLU A 8 12.35 -11.95 24.44
C GLU A 8 13.68 -11.75 23.68
N ALA A 9 13.80 -12.39 22.51
CA ALA A 9 14.94 -12.20 21.64
C ALA A 9 15.11 -10.71 21.30
N PRO A 10 16.34 -10.20 21.13
CA PRO A 10 16.54 -8.80 20.83
C PRO A 10 15.83 -8.45 19.51
N ARG A 11 14.80 -7.60 19.57
CA ARG A 11 14.11 -7.05 18.39
C ARG A 11 15.06 -6.09 17.66
N SER A 12 15.98 -6.63 16.87
CA SER A 12 17.04 -5.87 16.21
C SER A 12 16.73 -5.49 14.76
N SER A 13 15.47 -5.27 14.39
CA SER A 13 15.13 -4.78 13.05
C SER A 13 14.00 -3.77 13.17
N GLN A 14 14.36 -2.49 13.03
CA GLN A 14 13.41 -1.39 12.91
C GLN A 14 12.47 -1.69 11.73
N ASN A 15 11.16 -1.56 11.91
CA ASN A 15 10.23 -1.67 10.80
C ASN A 15 10.31 -0.39 9.95
N ILE A 16 10.23 -0.57 8.63
CA ILE A 16 10.44 0.48 7.64
C ILE A 16 9.22 0.53 6.73
N ALA A 17 8.46 1.61 6.86
CA ALA A 17 7.24 1.86 6.13
C ALA A 17 7.50 2.69 4.86
N LEU A 18 6.87 2.31 3.76
CA LEU A 18 6.72 3.14 2.57
C LEU A 18 5.25 3.48 2.38
N ILE A 19 4.90 4.76 2.52
CA ILE A 19 3.54 5.26 2.32
C ILE A 19 3.41 5.81 0.91
N ILE A 20 2.62 5.16 0.05
CA ILE A 20 2.28 5.68 -1.28
C ILE A 20 1.02 6.56 -1.15
N GLY A 21 1.17 7.86 -1.39
CA GLY A 21 0.12 8.85 -1.16
C GLY A 21 0.20 9.55 0.19
N VAL A 22 1.42 9.89 0.65
CA VAL A 22 1.65 10.42 2.01
C VAL A 22 0.97 11.76 2.31
N THR A 23 0.64 12.55 1.29
CA THR A 23 -0.11 13.81 1.43
C THR A 23 -1.62 13.62 1.26
N GLY A 24 -2.10 12.37 1.17
CA GLY A 24 -3.52 12.04 1.17
C GLY A 24 -4.08 12.01 2.59
N ILE A 25 -5.40 11.88 2.71
CA ILE A 25 -6.10 11.87 4.01
C ILE A 25 -5.56 10.80 4.95
N VAL A 26 -5.50 9.54 4.52
CA VAL A 26 -4.96 8.43 5.33
C VAL A 26 -3.44 8.48 5.37
N GLY A 27 -2.78 8.84 4.27
CA GLY A 27 -1.33 8.92 4.21
C GLY A 27 -0.74 9.91 5.22
N ASN A 28 -1.41 11.06 5.44
CA ASN A 28 -0.97 12.04 6.43
C ASN A 28 -1.12 11.50 7.85
N SER A 29 -2.25 10.85 8.17
CA SER A 29 -2.43 10.20 9.47
C SER A 29 -1.39 9.10 9.72
N LEU A 30 -1.06 8.29 8.70
CA LEU A 30 0.00 7.29 8.80
C LEU A 30 1.38 7.93 9.05
N ALA A 31 1.68 9.07 8.42
CA ALA A 31 2.92 9.80 8.60
C ALA A 31 3.06 10.42 10.01
N GLU A 32 1.94 10.78 10.63
CA GLU A 32 1.89 11.28 12.01
C GLU A 32 2.02 10.13 13.04
N ILE A 33 1.32 9.01 12.81
CA ILE A 33 1.18 7.93 13.79
C ILE A 33 2.38 6.97 13.78
N LEU A 34 2.83 6.51 12.60
CA LEU A 34 3.87 5.48 12.52
C LEU A 34 5.14 5.82 13.32
N PRO A 35 5.67 7.06 13.30
CA PRO A 35 6.86 7.42 14.05
C PRO A 35 6.69 7.51 15.58
N LEU A 36 5.45 7.44 16.12
CA LEU A 36 5.21 7.50 17.56
C LEU A 36 5.81 6.28 18.28
N LYS A 37 6.28 6.49 19.52
CA LYS A 37 7.01 5.50 20.31
C LYS A 37 6.20 4.26 20.67
N ASP A 38 4.90 4.42 20.85
CA ASP A 38 3.94 3.41 21.28
C ASP A 38 3.22 2.72 20.10
N THR A 39 3.52 3.13 18.86
CA THR A 39 2.93 2.50 17.68
C THR A 39 3.39 1.04 17.56
N PRO A 40 2.46 0.05 17.46
CA PRO A 40 2.81 -1.35 17.31
C PRO A 40 3.75 -1.60 16.13
N GLY A 41 4.71 -2.52 16.33
CA GLY A 41 5.78 -2.77 15.37
C GLY A 41 6.87 -1.68 15.34
N GLY A 42 6.75 -0.62 16.16
CA GLY A 42 7.74 0.43 16.24
C GLY A 42 9.05 0.02 16.95
N PRO A 43 10.11 0.85 16.86
CA PRO A 43 10.13 2.15 16.18
C PRO A 43 10.04 2.01 14.65
N TRP A 44 9.38 2.96 13.99
CA TRP A 44 9.24 2.98 12.53
C TRP A 44 10.16 4.01 11.88
N LYS A 45 10.86 3.60 10.81
CA LYS A 45 11.39 4.54 9.80
C LYS A 45 10.32 4.70 8.72
N VAL A 46 10.07 5.92 8.25
CA VAL A 46 8.98 6.19 7.31
C VAL A 46 9.51 6.92 6.07
N TYR A 47 9.30 6.30 4.91
CA TYR A 47 9.36 6.97 3.61
C TYR A 47 7.95 7.36 3.18
N GLY A 48 7.80 8.60 2.70
CA GLY A 48 6.52 9.12 2.22
C GLY A 48 6.60 9.54 0.76
N VAL A 49 5.75 8.96 -0.09
CA VAL A 49 5.74 9.23 -1.53
C VAL A 49 4.51 10.05 -1.93
N ALA A 50 4.74 11.12 -2.69
CA ALA A 50 3.70 11.86 -3.40
C ALA A 50 4.30 12.65 -4.57
N ARG A 51 3.46 13.14 -5.49
CA ARG A 51 3.90 13.79 -6.74
C ARG A 51 4.33 15.24 -6.58
N ARG A 52 3.66 15.97 -5.69
CA ARG A 52 3.88 17.41 -5.50
C ARG A 52 5.05 17.62 -4.53
N PRO A 53 5.66 18.83 -4.51
CA PRO A 53 6.55 19.20 -3.42
C PRO A 53 5.85 19.03 -2.07
N ARG A 54 6.62 18.69 -1.03
CA ARG A 54 6.10 18.49 0.32
C ARG A 54 5.44 19.79 0.81
N PRO A 55 4.15 19.76 1.18
CA PRO A 55 3.47 20.95 1.66
C PRO A 55 3.84 21.26 3.12
N MET A 56 3.75 22.54 3.51
CA MET A 56 4.12 23.00 4.86
C MET A 56 3.36 22.30 5.97
N TRP A 57 2.06 22.04 5.79
CA TRP A 57 1.23 21.36 6.81
C TRP A 57 1.63 19.90 7.06
N ASN A 58 2.44 19.29 6.19
CA ASN A 58 2.96 17.94 6.39
C ASN A 58 4.42 17.96 6.89
N ALA A 59 5.08 19.13 6.93
CA ALA A 59 6.53 19.24 7.12
C ALA A 59 7.01 18.76 8.51
N ASP A 60 6.16 18.91 9.53
CA ASP A 60 6.49 18.56 10.92
C ASP A 60 6.57 17.03 11.15
N ASN A 61 6.03 16.22 10.23
CA ASN A 61 6.10 14.77 10.32
C ASN A 61 7.56 14.29 10.12
N PRO A 62 8.12 13.45 10.99
CA PRO A 62 9.51 12.98 10.87
C PRO A 62 9.64 11.86 9.83
N ILE A 63 9.37 12.19 8.57
CA ILE A 63 9.39 11.27 7.43
C ILE A 63 10.44 11.66 6.40
N HIS A 64 10.95 10.67 5.67
CA HIS A 64 11.75 10.85 4.46
C HIS A 64 10.83 11.04 3.26
N TYR A 65 10.59 12.29 2.86
CA TYR A 65 9.70 12.60 1.75
C TYR A 65 10.37 12.38 0.40
N ILE A 66 9.69 11.68 -0.50
CA ILE A 66 10.15 11.34 -1.85
C ILE A 66 9.11 11.85 -2.84
N GLN A 67 9.52 12.81 -3.66
CA GLN A 67 8.66 13.29 -4.73
C GLN A 67 8.72 12.31 -5.91
N CYS A 68 7.68 11.50 -6.15
CA CYS A 68 7.66 10.50 -7.23
C CYS A 68 6.26 10.40 -7.86
N ASP A 69 6.21 10.32 -9.19
CA ASP A 69 5.00 9.95 -9.92
C ASP A 69 4.96 8.43 -10.15
N VAL A 70 4.15 7.74 -9.34
CA VAL A 70 4.03 6.29 -9.42
C VAL A 70 3.33 5.78 -10.70
N SER A 71 2.75 6.67 -11.50
CA SER A 71 2.24 6.33 -12.84
C SER A 71 3.33 6.29 -13.91
N ASP A 72 4.50 6.91 -13.66
CA ASP A 72 5.66 6.86 -14.54
C ASP A 72 6.64 5.77 -14.06
N GLN A 73 6.79 4.72 -14.87
CA GLN A 73 7.66 3.59 -14.53
C GLN A 73 9.12 4.04 -14.34
N ASN A 74 9.64 4.95 -15.16
CA ASN A 74 11.03 5.39 -15.06
C ASN A 74 11.24 6.19 -13.76
N ASP A 75 10.27 7.01 -13.38
CA ASP A 75 10.35 7.81 -12.15
C ASP A 75 10.31 6.91 -10.90
N VAL A 76 9.50 5.85 -10.95
CA VAL A 76 9.46 4.81 -9.91
C VAL A 76 10.79 4.07 -9.83
N GLU A 77 11.32 3.60 -10.95
CA GLU A 77 12.58 2.86 -10.99
C GLU A 77 13.73 3.70 -10.42
N LEU A 78 13.81 4.98 -10.79
CA LEU A 78 14.85 5.87 -10.31
C LEU A 78 14.76 6.15 -8.80
N LYS A 79 13.55 6.22 -8.23
CA LYS A 79 13.34 6.72 -6.86
C LYS A 79 13.07 5.64 -5.83
N LEU A 80 12.45 4.52 -6.22
CA LEU A 80 11.98 3.50 -5.28
C LEU A 80 12.90 2.27 -5.24
N THR A 81 13.66 1.96 -6.28
CA THR A 81 14.58 0.80 -6.30
C THR A 81 15.71 0.91 -5.27
N THR A 82 16.06 2.14 -4.88
CA THR A 82 17.09 2.43 -3.86
C THR A 82 16.61 2.17 -2.43
N LEU A 83 15.30 2.00 -2.22
CA LEU A 83 14.68 1.81 -0.91
C LEU A 83 14.71 0.33 -0.48
N THR A 84 15.93 -0.23 -0.45
CA THR A 84 16.19 -1.66 -0.20
C THR A 84 15.84 -2.11 1.22
N ASP A 85 15.65 -1.17 2.14
CA ASP A 85 15.37 -1.42 3.55
C ASP A 85 13.86 -1.50 3.86
N VAL A 86 12.98 -1.22 2.89
CA VAL A 86 11.52 -1.26 3.09
C VAL A 86 11.05 -2.65 3.53
N THR A 87 10.20 -2.65 4.57
CA THR A 87 9.60 -3.88 5.13
C THR A 87 8.08 -3.92 4.92
N HIS A 88 7.42 -2.75 4.93
CA HIS A 88 5.97 -2.63 4.82
C HIS A 88 5.62 -1.55 3.79
N ILE A 89 4.72 -1.87 2.88
CA ILE A 89 4.13 -0.90 1.94
C ILE A 89 2.72 -0.60 2.39
N PHE A 90 2.39 0.69 2.53
CA PHE A 90 1.03 1.18 2.75
C PHE A 90 0.59 1.93 1.48
N TYR A 91 -0.25 1.29 0.67
CA TYR A 91 -0.75 1.86 -0.57
C TYR A 91 -2.10 2.55 -0.34
N VAL A 92 -2.07 3.88 -0.22
CA VAL A 92 -3.21 4.73 0.16
C VAL A 92 -3.45 5.84 -0.88
N SER A 93 -3.29 5.49 -2.15
CA SER A 93 -3.38 6.42 -3.28
C SER A 93 -4.24 5.85 -4.41
N TRP A 94 -4.84 6.74 -5.20
CA TRP A 94 -5.54 6.40 -6.43
C TRP A 94 -5.57 7.62 -7.35
N THR A 95 -5.95 7.42 -8.61
CA THR A 95 -6.23 8.49 -9.55
C THR A 95 -7.60 8.31 -10.17
N SER A 96 -8.33 9.42 -10.33
CA SER A 96 -9.63 9.43 -10.98
C SER A 96 -9.45 9.56 -12.50
N ARG A 97 -10.22 8.79 -13.26
CA ARG A 97 -10.35 8.86 -14.72
C ARG A 97 -11.84 8.90 -15.11
N PRO A 98 -12.14 9.42 -16.32
CA PRO A 98 -13.51 9.53 -16.82
C PRO A 98 -14.28 8.22 -16.87
N THR A 99 -13.62 7.10 -17.16
CA THR A 99 -14.25 5.78 -17.20
C THR A 99 -13.62 4.78 -16.23
N GLU A 100 -14.39 3.80 -15.78
CA GLU A 100 -13.92 2.76 -14.87
C GLU A 100 -12.90 1.84 -15.53
N ALA A 101 -13.01 1.61 -16.85
CA ALA A 101 -11.99 0.92 -17.62
C ALA A 101 -10.63 1.66 -17.56
N GLN A 102 -10.65 3.00 -17.72
CA GLN A 102 -9.44 3.82 -17.55
C GLN A 102 -8.96 3.85 -16.09
N ASN A 103 -9.87 3.80 -15.11
CA ASN A 103 -9.49 3.66 -13.70
C ASN A 103 -8.75 2.34 -13.48
N CYS A 104 -9.25 1.21 -14.00
CA CYS A 104 -8.59 -0.09 -13.92
C CYS A 104 -7.18 -0.05 -14.52
N GLU A 105 -7.05 0.50 -15.72
CA GLU A 105 -5.77 0.60 -16.42
C GLU A 105 -4.74 1.41 -15.62
N VAL A 106 -5.09 2.65 -15.27
CA VAL A 106 -4.14 3.58 -14.68
C VAL A 106 -3.83 3.22 -13.22
N ASN A 107 -4.84 2.91 -12.40
CA ASN A 107 -4.60 2.54 -11.00
C ASN A 107 -3.88 1.19 -10.90
N GLY A 108 -4.22 0.23 -11.78
CA GLY A 108 -3.50 -1.04 -11.87
C GLY A 108 -2.03 -0.84 -12.23
N SER A 109 -1.74 0.00 -13.24
CA SER A 109 -0.36 0.34 -13.63
C SER A 109 0.42 0.99 -12.47
N MET A 110 -0.18 1.95 -11.77
CA MET A 110 0.45 2.60 -10.62
C MET A 110 0.86 1.62 -9.52
N LEU A 111 -0.04 0.71 -9.11
CA LEU A 111 0.27 -0.30 -8.10
C LEU A 111 1.37 -1.25 -8.59
N ARG A 112 1.25 -1.73 -9.84
CA ARG A 112 2.21 -2.65 -10.44
C ARG A 112 3.61 -2.05 -10.52
N ASN A 113 3.74 -0.78 -10.89
CA ASN A 113 5.03 -0.09 -10.92
C ASN A 113 5.71 -0.11 -9.55
N VAL A 114 4.97 0.24 -8.48
CA VAL A 114 5.48 0.23 -7.11
C VAL A 114 5.92 -1.17 -6.69
N LEU A 115 5.05 -2.18 -6.87
CA LEU A 115 5.32 -3.54 -6.45
C LEU A 115 6.53 -4.14 -7.19
N ARG A 116 6.58 -3.99 -8.52
CA ARG A 116 7.68 -4.50 -9.35
C ARG A 116 9.01 -3.81 -9.05
N SER A 117 8.99 -2.56 -8.60
CA SER A 117 10.19 -1.86 -8.16
C SER A 117 10.69 -2.35 -6.80
N LEU A 118 9.81 -2.70 -5.87
CA LEU A 118 10.20 -2.97 -4.47
C LEU A 118 10.37 -4.45 -4.16
N ILE A 119 9.48 -5.32 -4.66
CA ILE A 119 9.55 -6.77 -4.41
C ILE A 119 10.93 -7.37 -4.72
N PRO A 120 11.61 -7.06 -5.84
CA PRO A 120 12.94 -7.59 -6.12
C PRO A 120 14.07 -6.86 -5.38
N ASN A 121 13.88 -5.60 -4.97
CA ASN A 121 14.95 -4.76 -4.44
C ASN A 121 14.94 -4.59 -2.92
N ALA A 122 13.82 -4.87 -2.25
CA ALA A 122 13.65 -4.80 -0.81
C ALA A 122 13.55 -6.23 -0.22
N PRO A 123 14.68 -6.90 0.10
CA PRO A 123 14.68 -8.31 0.53
C PRO A 123 13.90 -8.55 1.83
N ASN A 124 13.84 -7.54 2.69
CA ASN A 124 13.14 -7.57 3.97
C ASN A 124 11.68 -7.13 3.88
N LEU A 125 11.17 -6.81 2.67
CA LEU A 125 9.74 -6.63 2.46
C LEU A 125 9.01 -7.85 3.01
N CYS A 126 7.95 -7.63 3.80
CA CYS A 126 7.19 -8.68 4.44
C CYS A 126 5.67 -8.47 4.34
N HIS A 127 5.21 -7.24 4.13
CA HIS A 127 3.78 -6.94 4.06
C HIS A 127 3.45 -5.80 3.10
N VAL A 128 2.30 -5.92 2.43
CA VAL A 128 1.70 -4.87 1.62
C VAL A 128 0.26 -4.68 2.09
N SER A 129 -0.07 -3.48 2.52
CA SER A 129 -1.41 -3.05 2.88
C SER A 129 -1.98 -2.18 1.75
N LEU A 130 -3.11 -2.61 1.19
CA LEU A 130 -3.78 -1.94 0.08
C LEU A 130 -5.11 -1.35 0.57
N GLN A 131 -5.28 -0.04 0.45
CA GLN A 131 -6.54 0.62 0.76
C GLN A 131 -7.46 0.67 -0.46
N THR A 132 -8.65 0.07 -0.34
CA THR A 132 -9.76 0.20 -1.31
C THR A 132 -10.93 0.96 -0.68
N GLY A 133 -12.15 0.39 -0.65
CA GLY A 133 -13.30 1.02 0.02
C GLY A 133 -14.65 0.44 -0.37
N ALA A 134 -15.71 1.07 0.12
CA ALA A 134 -17.09 0.55 0.04
C ALA A 134 -17.63 0.38 -1.40
N LYS A 135 -17.01 1.00 -2.42
CA LYS A 135 -17.36 0.74 -3.82
C LYS A 135 -17.16 -0.73 -4.23
N HIS A 136 -16.42 -1.52 -3.46
CA HIS A 136 -16.38 -2.98 -3.63
C HIS A 136 -17.80 -3.58 -3.58
N TYR A 137 -18.66 -3.06 -2.69
CA TYR A 137 -20.00 -3.60 -2.42
C TYR A 137 -21.12 -2.92 -3.22
N VAL A 138 -20.89 -1.69 -3.69
CA VAL A 138 -21.91 -0.88 -4.39
C VAL A 138 -21.61 -0.60 -5.86
N GLY A 139 -20.42 -0.98 -6.33
CA GLY A 139 -19.94 -0.73 -7.69
C GLY A 139 -19.26 0.63 -7.89
N PRO A 140 -18.64 0.85 -9.07
CA PRO A 140 -18.03 2.12 -9.44
C PRO A 140 -19.05 3.25 -9.58
N PHE A 141 -18.59 4.50 -9.55
CA PHE A 141 -19.45 5.68 -9.63
C PHE A 141 -20.38 5.68 -10.85
N GLU A 142 -19.94 5.13 -11.99
CA GLU A 142 -20.74 5.04 -13.21
C GLU A 142 -21.94 4.10 -13.10
N THR A 143 -21.86 3.07 -12.25
CA THR A 143 -22.89 2.04 -12.11
C THR A 143 -23.70 2.15 -10.83
N ILE A 144 -23.30 3.02 -9.89
CA ILE A 144 -24.10 3.29 -8.68
C ILE A 144 -25.53 3.67 -9.09
N GLY A 145 -26.52 2.94 -8.55
CA GLY A 145 -27.93 3.12 -8.87
C GLY A 145 -28.39 2.49 -10.20
N LYS A 146 -27.48 1.92 -11.01
CA LYS A 146 -27.78 1.21 -12.26
C LYS A 146 -27.68 -0.31 -12.13
N ILE A 147 -26.95 -0.80 -11.13
CA ILE A 147 -26.81 -2.22 -10.79
C ILE A 147 -27.35 -2.47 -9.38
N LYS A 148 -27.73 -3.72 -9.08
CA LYS A 148 -28.11 -4.13 -7.73
C LYS A 148 -26.84 -4.21 -6.86
N PRO A 149 -26.69 -3.39 -5.80
CA PRO A 149 -25.58 -3.52 -4.86
C PRO A 149 -25.81 -4.71 -3.92
N HIS A 150 -24.79 -5.07 -3.15
CA HIS A 150 -24.98 -5.95 -1.99
C HIS A 150 -25.86 -5.30 -0.93
N GLU A 151 -26.52 -6.12 -0.11
CA GLU A 151 -27.33 -5.64 1.00
C GLU A 151 -26.45 -5.31 2.21
N SER A 152 -26.79 -4.24 2.92
CA SER A 152 -26.10 -3.85 4.15
C SER A 152 -26.64 -4.64 5.35
N PRO A 153 -25.82 -4.96 6.36
CA PRO A 153 -24.40 -4.60 6.51
C PRO A 153 -23.49 -5.39 5.56
N PHE A 154 -22.50 -4.71 4.97
CA PHE A 154 -21.54 -5.34 4.08
C PHE A 154 -20.57 -6.23 4.85
N MET A 155 -20.33 -7.44 4.34
CA MET A 155 -19.36 -8.40 4.87
C MET A 155 -18.27 -8.67 3.85
N GLU A 156 -17.04 -8.93 4.29
CA GLU A 156 -15.88 -9.10 3.41
C GLU A 156 -15.89 -10.40 2.59
N ASP A 157 -16.73 -11.37 2.96
CA ASP A 157 -16.86 -12.67 2.29
C ASP A 157 -17.89 -12.69 1.16
N VAL A 158 -18.57 -11.56 0.90
CA VAL A 158 -19.49 -11.45 -0.23
C VAL A 158 -18.73 -11.52 -1.56
N PRO A 159 -19.31 -12.15 -2.60
CA PRO A 159 -18.65 -12.22 -3.90
C PRO A 159 -18.52 -10.84 -4.54
N ARG A 160 -17.52 -10.65 -5.40
CA ARG A 160 -17.41 -9.44 -6.22
C ARG A 160 -18.67 -9.23 -7.06
N LEU A 161 -19.08 -7.98 -7.24
CA LEU A 161 -20.13 -7.62 -8.20
C LEU A 161 -19.66 -7.90 -9.63
N ASP A 162 -20.58 -8.33 -10.50
CA ASP A 162 -20.32 -8.54 -11.94
C ASP A 162 -20.30 -7.19 -12.69
N THR A 163 -19.26 -6.40 -12.40
CA THR A 163 -19.01 -5.09 -13.00
C THR A 163 -17.52 -4.79 -12.96
N LEU A 164 -17.07 -3.91 -13.86
CA LEU A 164 -15.71 -3.37 -13.77
C LEU A 164 -15.58 -2.57 -12.48
N ASN A 165 -14.49 -2.80 -11.77
CA ASN A 165 -14.13 -2.02 -10.59
C ASN A 165 -12.62 -2.07 -10.42
N PHE A 166 -11.97 -0.91 -10.39
CA PHE A 166 -10.52 -0.88 -10.27
C PHE A 166 -10.03 -1.48 -8.94
N TYR A 167 -10.87 -1.55 -7.90
CA TYR A 167 -10.52 -2.25 -6.66
C TYR A 167 -10.24 -3.74 -6.90
N HIS A 168 -11.06 -4.40 -7.73
CA HIS A 168 -10.85 -5.80 -8.07
C HIS A 168 -9.54 -5.97 -8.85
N THR A 169 -9.27 -5.07 -9.80
CA THR A 169 -8.00 -5.03 -10.54
C THR A 169 -6.79 -4.88 -9.61
N LEU A 170 -6.87 -4.02 -8.59
CA LEU A 170 -5.79 -3.82 -7.62
C LEU A 170 -5.56 -5.07 -6.77
N GLU A 171 -6.62 -5.73 -6.30
CA GLU A 171 -6.53 -7.00 -5.56
C GLU A 171 -5.86 -8.09 -6.41
N ASP A 172 -6.29 -8.25 -7.67
CA ASP A 172 -5.75 -9.28 -8.56
C ASP A 172 -4.26 -9.06 -8.83
N ILE A 173 -3.85 -7.81 -9.09
CA ILE A 173 -2.44 -7.43 -9.24
C ILE A 173 -1.66 -7.70 -7.95
N LEU A 174 -2.23 -7.34 -6.80
CA LEU A 174 -1.58 -7.58 -5.51
C LEU A 174 -1.32 -9.07 -5.31
N PHE A 175 -2.34 -9.92 -5.49
CA PHE A 175 -2.22 -11.37 -5.33
C PHE A 175 -1.25 -12.00 -6.33
N GLU A 176 -1.27 -11.55 -7.59
CA GLU A 176 -0.32 -11.98 -8.62
C GLU A 176 1.13 -11.68 -8.19
N GLU A 177 1.42 -10.42 -7.86
CA GLU A 177 2.77 -9.96 -7.54
C GLU A 177 3.27 -10.56 -6.21
N VAL A 178 2.44 -10.67 -5.17
CA VAL A 178 2.85 -11.32 -3.90
C VAL A 178 2.95 -12.84 -4.01
N GLY A 179 2.14 -13.48 -4.86
CA GLY A 179 2.20 -14.91 -5.12
C GLY A 179 3.54 -15.31 -5.75
N THR A 180 4.01 -14.55 -6.73
CA THR A 180 5.35 -14.75 -7.33
C THR A 180 6.48 -14.50 -6.31
N TRP A 181 6.31 -13.51 -5.42
CA TRP A 181 7.27 -13.19 -4.37
C TRP A 181 7.43 -14.31 -3.33
N CYS A 182 6.32 -14.85 -2.81
CA CYS A 182 6.33 -15.99 -1.89
C CYS A 182 6.97 -17.23 -2.52
N GLY A 183 6.70 -17.48 -3.81
CA GLY A 183 7.36 -18.55 -4.58
C GLY A 183 8.88 -18.38 -4.65
N ARG A 184 9.37 -17.15 -4.90
CA ARG A 184 10.82 -16.85 -4.93
C ARG A 184 11.51 -17.01 -3.58
N LYS A 185 10.86 -16.64 -2.46
CA LYS A 185 11.43 -16.84 -1.12
C LYS A 185 11.59 -18.33 -0.80
N ARG A 186 10.61 -19.18 -1.15
CA ARG A 186 10.68 -20.64 -0.93
C ARG A 186 11.78 -21.33 -1.75
N LEU A 187 12.14 -20.82 -2.92
CA LEU A 187 13.21 -21.40 -3.75
C LEU A 187 14.63 -21.03 -3.27
N LYS A 188 14.76 -20.06 -2.36
CA LYS A 188 16.05 -19.60 -1.82
C LYS A 188 16.32 -20.06 -0.38
N SER A 189 15.38 -20.77 0.25
CA SER A 189 15.48 -21.38 1.59
C SER A 189 15.70 -22.88 1.48
#